data_AF-A0A9P6GE23-F1
#
_entry.id   AF-A0A9P6GE23-F1
#
_cell.length_a   1.000
_cell.length_b   1.000
_cell.length_c   1.000
_cell.angle_alpha   90.00
_cell.angle_beta   90.00
_cell.angle_gamma   90.00
#
_symmetry.space_group_name_H-M   'P 1'
#
loop_
_entity.id
_entity.type
_entity.pdbx_description
1 polymer ?
#
loop_
_entity_poly.entity_id
_entity_poly.type
_entity_poly.pdbx_seq_one_letter_code
_entity_poly.pdbx_strand_id
1 'polypeptide(L)'
;MDWEMTHLDEVDLIMLYLHPGTISPVSLLELGRYSRSGRLIVCCPKGYHRRGNVQYLFRKDSVPLFEEFDKFVKARNKRLEDITRENLPLEGSIKIRVSKRTLLPGLLR
;
A
#
# COMPACT_ATOMS: atom_id res chain seq x y z
N MET A 1 19.31 2.33 5.84
CA MET A 1 17.97 1.71 5.98
C MET A 1 16.95 2.74 6.42
N ASP A 2 17.35 3.71 7.26
CA ASP A 2 16.48 4.77 7.78
C ASP A 2 15.74 5.57 6.71
N TRP A 3 16.43 5.94 5.62
CA TRP A 3 15.82 6.74 4.56
C TRP A 3 14.49 6.17 4.05
N GLU A 4 14.38 4.87 3.79
CA GLU A 4 13.14 4.31 3.22
C GLU A 4 11.98 4.26 4.23
N MET A 5 12.29 4.03 5.50
CA MET A 5 11.30 3.98 6.58
C MET A 5 10.84 5.38 7.01
N THR A 6 11.75 6.35 7.08
CA THR A 6 11.41 7.76 7.40
C THR A 6 10.40 8.31 6.40
N HIS A 7 10.56 8.02 5.11
CA HIS A 7 9.62 8.47 4.10
C HIS A 7 8.25 7.79 4.21
N LEU A 8 8.18 6.52 4.63
CA LEU A 8 6.91 5.83 4.85
C LEU A 8 6.15 6.39 6.07
N ASP A 9 6.85 6.94 7.06
CA ASP A 9 6.20 7.59 8.21
C ASP A 9 5.54 8.93 7.81
N GLU A 10 6.10 9.65 6.83
CA GLU A 10 5.66 10.99 6.40
C GLU A 10 4.59 11.03 5.29
N VAL A 11 4.29 9.91 4.62
CA VAL A 11 3.39 9.92 3.45
C VAL A 11 1.92 9.84 3.82
N ASP A 12 1.06 10.40 2.96
CA ASP A 12 -0.40 10.40 3.16
C ASP A 12 -1.04 9.07 2.76
N LEU A 13 -0.41 8.37 1.80
CA LEU A 13 -0.87 7.09 1.27
C LEU A 13 0.32 6.16 0.99
N ILE A 14 0.24 4.94 1.53
CA ILE A 14 1.17 3.84 1.28
C ILE A 14 0.48 2.82 0.37
N MET A 15 1.13 2.55 -0.76
CA MET A 15 0.71 1.49 -1.68
C MET A 15 1.64 0.29 -1.56
N LEU A 16 1.09 -0.85 -1.16
CA LEU A 16 1.84 -2.11 -1.05
C LEU A 16 1.29 -3.17 -2.02
N TYR A 17 2.16 -3.65 -2.91
CA TYR A 17 1.84 -4.73 -3.84
C TYR A 17 2.72 -5.96 -3.54
N LEU A 18 2.09 -7.07 -3.20
CA LEU A 18 2.74 -8.34 -2.88
C LEU A 18 2.69 -9.28 -4.09
N HIS A 19 3.75 -9.25 -4.90
CA HIS A 19 3.79 -9.98 -6.17
C HIS A 19 3.72 -11.50 -5.98
N PRO A 20 3.02 -12.24 -6.86
CA PRO A 20 3.04 -13.70 -6.85
C PRO A 20 4.46 -14.29 -6.94
N GLY A 21 4.74 -15.37 -6.22
CA GLY A 21 6.03 -16.05 -6.26
C GLY A 21 7.18 -15.37 -5.49
N THR A 22 6.94 -14.24 -4.81
CA THR A 22 7.95 -13.59 -3.96
C THR A 22 7.74 -13.90 -2.48
N ILE A 23 8.82 -13.76 -1.69
CA ILE A 23 8.75 -13.85 -0.22
C ILE A 23 8.45 -12.49 0.40
N SER A 24 9.05 -11.42 -0.14
CA SER A 24 8.86 -10.01 0.27
C SER A 24 8.93 -9.77 1.80
N PRO A 25 10.01 -10.20 2.49
CA PRO A 25 10.08 -10.15 3.96
C PRO A 25 10.02 -8.71 4.51
N VAL A 26 10.65 -7.75 3.83
CA VAL A 26 10.61 -6.34 4.25
C VAL A 26 9.22 -5.73 4.04
N SER A 27 8.55 -6.07 2.94
CA SER A 27 7.16 -5.66 2.70
C SER A 27 6.19 -6.19 3.74
N LEU A 28 6.44 -7.37 4.32
CA LEU A 28 5.66 -7.89 5.45
C LEU A 28 5.92 -7.13 6.75
N LEU A 29 7.14 -6.61 6.97
CA LEU A 29 7.43 -5.72 8.09
C LEU A 29 6.71 -4.38 7.94
N GLU A 30 6.75 -3.80 6.74
CA GLU A 30 6.01 -2.58 6.39
C GLU A 30 4.50 -2.78 6.59
N LEU A 31 3.95 -3.90 6.11
CA LEU A 31 2.56 -4.29 6.33
C LEU A 31 2.21 -4.31 7.82
N GLY A 32 3.03 -4.98 8.64
CA GLY A 32 2.81 -5.04 10.08
C GLY A 32 2.78 -3.65 10.72
N ARG A 33 3.78 -2.81 10.41
CA ARG A 33 3.92 -1.46 10.97
C ARG A 33 2.75 -0.54 10.59
N TYR A 34 2.30 -0.58 9.33
CA TYR A 34 1.34 0.40 8.80
C TYR A 34 -0.10 -0.13 8.67
N SER A 35 -0.36 -1.41 8.97
CA SER A 35 -1.69 -2.04 8.88
C SER A 35 -2.81 -1.24 9.57
N ARG A 36 -2.50 -0.57 10.68
CA ARG A 36 -3.47 0.20 11.48
C ARG A 36 -3.38 1.72 11.27
N SER A 37 -2.57 2.17 10.32
CA SER A 37 -2.31 3.61 10.10
C SER A 37 -3.47 4.36 9.42
N GLY A 38 -4.43 3.65 8.81
CA GLY A 38 -5.46 4.26 7.95
C GLY A 38 -4.93 4.80 6.61
N ARG A 39 -3.62 4.69 6.36
CA ARG A 39 -2.93 5.19 5.16
C ARG A 39 -2.47 4.09 4.21
N LEU A 40 -2.63 2.82 4.58
CA LEU A 40 -2.12 1.68 3.80
C LEU A 40 -3.24 1.07 2.94
N ILE A 41 -2.98 0.93 1.64
CA ILE A 41 -3.74 0.07 0.75
C ILE A 41 -2.86 -1.08 0.25
N VAL A 42 -3.42 -2.29 0.19
CA VAL A 42 -2.65 -3.51 -0.14
C VAL A 42 -3.30 -4.30 -1.26
N CYS A 43 -2.48 -4.70 -2.22
CA CYS A 43 -2.84 -5.70 -3.22
C CYS A 43 -2.01 -6.97 -3.05
N CYS A 44 -2.70 -8.10 -2.92
CA CYS A 44 -2.14 -9.42 -2.69
C CYS A 44 -2.81 -10.46 -3.61
N PRO A 45 -2.37 -10.55 -4.87
CA PRO A 45 -2.91 -11.51 -5.82
C PRO A 45 -2.66 -12.96 -5.39
N LYS A 46 -3.40 -13.88 -6.02
CA LYS A 46 -3.15 -15.33 -5.86
C LYS A 46 -1.70 -15.66 -6.23
N GLY A 47 -1.10 -16.58 -5.49
CA GLY A 47 0.29 -17.01 -5.71
C GLY A 47 1.33 -16.29 -4.85
N TYR A 48 0.96 -15.30 -4.03
CA TYR A 48 1.89 -14.76 -3.02
C TYR A 48 2.08 -15.74 -1.86
N HIS A 49 3.34 -15.96 -1.45
CA HIS A 49 3.73 -17.01 -0.50
C HIS A 49 3.02 -16.95 0.85
N ARG A 50 2.83 -15.75 1.41
CA ARG A 50 2.15 -15.55 2.72
C ARG A 50 0.74 -15.00 2.59
N ARG A 51 0.06 -15.23 1.45
CA ARG A 51 -1.29 -14.68 1.18
C ARG A 51 -2.31 -14.99 2.28
N GLY A 52 -2.35 -16.22 2.80
CA GLY A 52 -3.29 -16.59 3.86
C GLY A 52 -3.15 -15.72 5.12
N ASN A 53 -1.92 -15.39 5.50
CA ASN A 53 -1.63 -14.52 6.64
C ASN A 53 -2.11 -13.09 6.39
N VAL A 54 -1.86 -12.57 5.18
CA VAL A 54 -2.32 -11.23 4.78
C VAL A 54 -3.85 -11.16 4.77
N GLN A 55 -4.52 -12.16 4.22
CA GLN A 55 -5.98 -12.24 4.23
C GLN A 55 -6.57 -12.31 5.63
N TYR A 56 -5.94 -13.05 6.54
CA TYR A 56 -6.37 -13.11 7.93
C TYR A 56 -6.30 -11.73 8.59
N LEU A 57 -5.18 -11.02 8.45
CA LEU A 57 -5.00 -9.68 9.01
C LEU A 57 -6.07 -8.70 8.53
N PHE A 58 -6.30 -8.64 7.21
CA PHE A 58 -7.23 -7.68 6.62
C PHE A 58 -8.69 -8.00 6.90
N ARG A 59 -9.05 -9.29 7.01
CA ARG A 59 -10.39 -9.70 7.48
C ARG A 59 -10.59 -9.32 8.94
N LYS A 60 -9.59 -9.54 9.80
CA LYS A 60 -9.66 -9.22 11.23
C LYS A 60 -9.89 -7.72 11.45
N ASP A 61 -9.21 -6.86 10.69
CA ASP A 61 -9.30 -5.41 10.84
C ASP A 61 -10.40 -4.76 9.96
N SER A 62 -11.20 -5.56 9.23
CA SER A 62 -12.25 -5.09 8.32
C SER A 62 -11.77 -4.10 7.25
N VAL A 63 -10.52 -4.26 6.78
CA VAL A 63 -9.90 -3.41 5.76
C VAL A 63 -9.94 -4.11 4.40
N PRO A 64 -10.23 -3.41 3.29
CA PRO A 64 -10.23 -4.01 1.96
C PRO A 64 -8.84 -4.51 1.55
N LEU A 65 -8.78 -5.74 1.07
CA LEU A 65 -7.61 -6.34 0.41
C LEU A 65 -7.91 -6.52 -1.08
N PHE A 66 -7.05 -5.98 -1.94
CA PHE A 66 -7.23 -6.08 -3.39
C PHE A 66 -6.51 -7.31 -3.94
N GLU A 67 -7.17 -8.08 -4.81
CA GLU A 67 -6.54 -9.22 -5.48
C GLU A 67 -6.16 -8.92 -6.93
N GLU A 68 -6.78 -7.89 -7.51
CA GLU A 68 -6.58 -7.48 -8.90
C GLU A 68 -5.91 -6.11 -8.94
N PHE A 69 -4.89 -5.99 -9.78
CA PHE A 69 -4.09 -4.78 -9.91
C PHE A 69 -4.93 -3.57 -10.36
N ASP A 70 -5.85 -3.75 -11.30
CA ASP A 70 -6.70 -2.64 -11.79
C ASP A 70 -7.62 -2.08 -10.70
N LYS A 71 -8.19 -2.95 -9.87
CA LYS A 71 -9.00 -2.53 -8.71
C LYS A 71 -8.16 -1.78 -7.69
N PHE A 72 -6.92 -2.22 -7.49
CA PHE A 72 -5.97 -1.55 -6.61
C PHE A 72 -5.61 -0.13 -7.10
N VAL A 73 -5.37 0.04 -8.40
CA VAL A 73 -5.12 1.36 -9.00
C VAL A 73 -6.34 2.28 -8.90
N LYS A 74 -7.55 1.75 -9.13
CA LYS A 74 -8.79 2.51 -8.94
C LYS A 74 -8.96 2.97 -7.48
N ALA A 75 -8.67 2.09 -6.52
CA ALA A 75 -8.74 2.42 -5.09
C ALA A 75 -7.74 3.50 -4.69
N ARG A 76 -6.54 3.50 -5.26
CA ARG A 76 -5.56 4.60 -5.10
C ARG A 76 -6.19 5.93 -5.50
N ASN A 77 -6.74 6.04 -6.71
CA ASN A 77 -7.31 7.30 -7.19
C ASN A 77 -8.38 7.84 -6.25
N LYS A 78 -9.32 6.98 -5.84
CA LYS A 78 -10.35 7.34 -4.87
C LYS A 78 -9.75 7.85 -3.55
N ARG A 79 -8.76 7.12 -3.00
CA ARG A 79 -8.13 7.52 -1.74
C ARG A 79 -7.38 8.84 -1.85
N LEU A 80 -6.77 9.13 -3.00
CA LEU A 80 -6.12 10.43 -3.26
C LEU A 80 -7.14 11.56 -3.30
N GLU A 81 -8.29 11.37 -3.94
CA GLU A 81 -9.37 12.36 -3.94
C GLU A 81 -9.88 12.61 -2.51
N ASP A 82 -10.07 11.54 -1.72
CA ASP A 82 -10.51 11.64 -0.33
C ASP A 82 -9.49 12.42 0.53
N ILE A 83 -8.20 12.08 0.43
CA ILE A 83 -7.10 12.81 1.10
C ILE A 83 -7.05 14.28 0.67
N THR A 84 -7.25 14.56 -0.62
CA THR A 84 -7.26 15.94 -1.14
C THR A 84 -8.40 16.75 -0.51
N ARG A 85 -9.60 16.16 -0.41
CA ARG A 85 -10.76 16.80 0.21
C ARG A 85 -10.56 17.02 1.72
N GLU A 86 -9.96 16.04 2.41
CA GLU A 86 -9.65 16.11 3.84
C GLU A 86 -8.63 17.21 4.19
N ASN A 87 -7.71 17.54 3.28
CA ASN A 87 -6.62 18.50 3.51
C ASN A 87 -6.91 19.93 3.02
N LEU A 88 -8.10 20.22 2.49
CA LEU A 88 -8.45 21.58 2.03
C LEU A 88 -8.96 22.44 3.22
N PRO A 89 -8.48 23.68 3.44
CA PRO A 89 -7.59 24.49 2.60
C PRO A 89 -6.22 24.68 3.26
N LEU A 90 -5.34 23.68 3.19
CA LEU A 90 -3.94 23.87 3.59
C LEU A 90 -3.03 23.72 2.36
N GLU A 91 -2.12 24.68 2.22
CA GLU A 91 -1.10 24.87 1.18
C GLU A 91 -0.02 23.76 1.22
N GLY A 92 -0.44 22.49 1.22
CA GLY A 92 0.43 21.32 1.34
C GLY A 92 0.38 20.43 0.11
N SER A 93 1.55 20.09 -0.45
CA SER A 93 1.68 19.07 -1.49
C SER A 93 1.38 17.68 -0.94
N ILE A 94 0.48 16.92 -1.57
CA ILE A 94 0.19 15.51 -1.22
C ILE A 94 1.44 14.65 -1.48
N LYS A 95 1.95 13.98 -0.45
CA LYS A 95 3.13 13.11 -0.54
C LYS A 95 2.68 11.65 -0.73
N ILE A 96 2.79 11.14 -1.95
CA ILE A 96 2.49 9.74 -2.29
C ILE A 96 3.78 8.94 -2.38
N ARG A 97 3.88 7.80 -1.68
CA ARG A 97 4.97 6.85 -1.87
C ARG A 97 4.45 5.47 -2.23
N VAL A 98 4.99 4.95 -3.33
CA VAL A 98 4.86 3.54 -3.70
C VAL A 98 6.05 2.80 -3.09
N SER A 99 5.81 1.83 -2.21
CA SER A 99 6.87 0.92 -1.76
C SER A 99 7.24 0.00 -2.93
N LYS A 100 8.25 0.43 -3.70
CA LYS A 100 8.78 -0.26 -4.88
C LYS A 100 9.91 -1.20 -4.46
N ARG A 101 9.58 -2.42 -4.08
CA ARG A 101 10.52 -3.55 -4.20
C ARG A 101 10.03 -4.68 -5.11
N THR A 102 8.81 -4.58 -5.62
CA THR A 102 8.20 -5.64 -6.44
C THR A 102 7.34 -5.10 -7.60
N LEU A 103 7.79 -4.04 -8.27
CA LEU A 103 7.19 -3.60 -9.53
C LEU A 103 8.22 -3.78 -10.65
N LEU A 104 7.94 -4.71 -11.55
CA LEU A 104 8.65 -4.88 -12.82
C LEU A 104 8.61 -3.56 -13.64
N PRO A 105 9.61 -3.33 -14.50
CA PRO A 105 9.92 -2.02 -15.12
C PRO A 105 8.93 -1.50 -16.18
N GLY A 106 7.63 -1.83 -16.09
CA GLY A 106 6.61 -1.42 -17.07
C GLY A 106 5.44 -0.60 -16.52
N LEU A 107 5.39 -0.35 -15.20
CA LEU A 107 4.19 0.16 -14.54
C LEU A 107 4.19 1.69 -14.31
N LEU A 108 5.11 2.42 -14.96
CA LEU A 108 5.10 3.88 -15.03
C LEU A 108 5.17 4.29 -16.50
N ARG A 109 4.03 4.19 -17.17
CA ARG A 109 3.68 5.04 -18.30
C ARG A 109 2.35 5.68 -17.98
#